data_AF-A0A0B7C526-F1
#
_entry.id   AF-A0A0B7C526-F1
#
_cell.length_a   1.000
_cell.length_b   1.000
_cell.length_c   1.000
_cell.angle_alpha   90.00
_cell.angle_beta   90.00
_cell.angle_gamma   90.00
#
_symmetry.space_group_name_H-M   'P 1'
#
loop_
_entity.id
_entity.type
_entity.pdbx_description
1 polymer ?
#
loop_
_entity_poly.entity_id
_entity_poly.type
_entity_poly.pdbx_seq_one_letter_code
_entity_poly.pdbx_strand_id
1 'polypeptide(L)'
;CFEPANQLVKCNPMQGKYMACCLLYRGDVVPKDVNVAIATIKTKRTIQFVDWCPTGFKVGINYQPPTVVPGGDLAKVQRAVC
;
A
#
# COMPACT_ATOMS: atom_id res chain seq x y z
N CYS A 1 -2.09 2.07 3.50
CA CYS A 1 -1.71 3.42 3.03
C CYS A 1 -2.91 4.39 2.87
N PHE A 2 -3.89 4.11 1.99
CA PHE A 2 -4.91 5.10 1.59
C PHE A 2 -6.19 5.16 2.44
N GLU A 3 -6.34 4.26 3.41
CA GLU A 3 -7.39 4.30 4.41
C GLU A 3 -6.83 5.02 5.66
N PRO A 4 -7.39 6.16 6.10
CA PRO A 4 -6.89 6.92 7.26
C PRO A 4 -6.72 6.09 8.53
N ALA A 5 -7.61 5.12 8.79
CA ALA A 5 -7.52 4.26 9.97
C ALA A 5 -6.27 3.37 10.01
N ASN A 6 -5.62 3.16 8.86
CA ASN A 6 -4.45 2.30 8.71
C ASN A 6 -3.14 3.10 8.59
N GLN A 7 -3.12 4.37 9.00
CA GLN A 7 -1.95 5.24 8.95
C GLN A 7 -1.22 5.26 10.28
N LEU A 8 0.12 5.20 10.22
CA LEU A 8 0.98 5.23 11.41
C LEU A 8 1.23 6.65 11.93
N VAL A 9 0.77 7.68 11.20
CA VAL A 9 0.88 9.08 11.58
C VAL A 9 -0.51 9.71 11.51
N LYS A 10 -0.88 10.46 12.55
CA LYS A 10 -2.15 11.18 12.62
C LYS A 10 -2.06 12.45 11.76
N CYS A 11 -2.40 12.32 10.49
CA CYS A 11 -2.59 13.45 9.58
C CYS A 11 -3.74 13.15 8.61
N ASN A 12 -4.17 14.15 7.83
CA ASN A 12 -5.17 13.96 6.78
C ASN A 12 -4.50 14.14 5.40
N PRO A 13 -4.09 13.06 4.71
CA PRO A 13 -3.43 13.16 3.41
C PRO A 13 -4.31 13.75 2.31
N MET A 14 -5.63 13.79 2.49
CA MET A 14 -6.54 14.42 1.53
C MET A 14 -6.43 15.95 1.52
N GLN A 15 -5.80 16.55 2.53
CA GLN A 15 -5.49 17.98 2.56
C GLN A 15 -4.13 18.30 1.90
N GLY A 16 -3.43 17.31 1.37
CA GLY A 16 -2.13 17.46 0.73
C GLY A 16 -2.04 16.69 -0.59
N LYS A 17 -0.81 16.56 -1.09
CA LYS A 17 -0.48 15.78 -2.29
C LYS A 17 0.67 14.82 -1.98
N TYR A 18 0.61 13.63 -2.53
CA TYR A 18 1.68 12.63 -2.44
C TYR A 18 2.85 13.04 -3.35
N MET A 19 4.06 13.06 -2.80
CA MET A 19 5.30 13.21 -3.59
C MET A 19 5.77 11.87 -4.15
N ALA A 20 5.59 10.80 -3.37
CA ALA A 20 5.93 9.43 -3.73
C ALA A 20 5.11 8.44 -2.90
N CYS A 21 4.90 7.24 -3.42
CA CYS A 21 4.29 6.12 -2.72
C CYS A 21 5.06 4.83 -3.04
N CYS A 22 5.36 4.05 -2.01
CA CYS A 22 5.92 2.71 -2.17
C CYS A 22 4.91 1.70 -1.62
N LEU A 23 4.60 0.65 -2.38
CA LEU A 23 3.79 -0.48 -1.94
C LEU A 23 4.69 -1.70 -1.80
N LEU A 24 4.86 -2.16 -0.57
CA LEU A 24 5.72 -3.29 -0.24
C LEU A 24 4.84 -4.50 0.11
N TYR A 25 4.62 -5.34 -0.88
CA TYR A 25 3.82 -6.55 -0.75
C TYR A 25 4.63 -7.70 -0.17
N ARG A 26 3.94 -8.56 0.59
CA ARG A 26 4.49 -9.79 1.12
C ARG A 26 3.48 -10.94 0.99
N GLY A 27 3.96 -12.15 0.68
CA GLY A 27 3.18 -13.38 0.62
C GLY A 27 2.66 -13.74 -0.77
N ASP A 28 1.53 -14.44 -0.82
CA ASP A 28 0.89 -14.91 -2.06
C ASP A 28 0.28 -13.75 -2.87
N VAL A 29 1.13 -13.10 -3.66
CA VAL A 29 0.81 -11.89 -4.42
C VAL A 29 1.27 -12.04 -5.86
N VAL A 30 0.32 -11.92 -6.79
CA VAL A 30 0.58 -11.96 -8.23
C VAL A 30 0.81 -10.52 -8.75
N PRO A 31 1.89 -10.25 -9.50
CA PRO A 31 2.18 -8.90 -10.01
C PRO A 31 1.05 -8.26 -10.85
N LYS A 32 0.30 -9.08 -11.59
CA LYS A 32 -0.87 -8.63 -12.36
C LYS A 32 -1.93 -7.98 -11.46
N ASP A 33 -2.23 -8.59 -10.32
CA ASP A 33 -3.25 -8.11 -9.39
C ASP A 33 -2.81 -6.80 -8.74
N VAL A 34 -1.51 -6.64 -8.47
CA VAL A 34 -0.92 -5.38 -7.99
C VAL A 34 -1.13 -4.26 -9.01
N ASN A 35 -0.87 -4.51 -10.29
CA ASN A 35 -1.07 -3.51 -11.34
C ASN A 35 -2.53 -3.10 -11.48
N VAL A 36 -3.46 -4.05 -11.40
CA VAL A 36 -4.92 -3.78 -11.41
C VAL A 36 -5.34 -2.95 -10.19
N ALA A 37 -4.81 -3.29 -9.00
CA ALA A 37 -5.08 -2.53 -7.79
C ALA A 37 -4.56 -1.09 -7.87
N ILE A 38 -3.33 -0.89 -8.39
CA ILE A 38 -2.76 0.46 -8.58
C ILE A 38 -3.57 1.25 -9.60
N ALA A 39 -3.99 0.65 -10.71
CA ALA A 39 -4.86 1.31 -11.68
C ALA A 39 -6.18 1.78 -11.03
N THR A 40 -6.77 0.94 -10.18
CA THR A 40 -8.00 1.27 -9.42
C THR A 40 -7.76 2.38 -8.40
N ILE A 41 -6.61 2.41 -7.75
CA ILE A 41 -6.23 3.45 -6.78
C ILE A 41 -6.06 4.80 -7.48
N LYS A 42 -5.43 4.82 -8.66
CA LYS A 42 -5.18 6.03 -9.46
C LYS A 42 -6.47 6.74 -9.92
N THR A 43 -7.60 6.05 -10.01
CA THR A 43 -8.88 6.68 -10.39
C THR A 43 -9.58 7.39 -9.21
N LYS A 44 -9.12 7.17 -7.96
CA LYS A 44 -9.71 7.78 -6.78
C LYS A 44 -9.29 9.24 -6.64
N ARG A 45 -10.27 10.15 -6.60
CA ARG A 45 -10.03 11.61 -6.45
C ARG A 45 -9.32 12.00 -5.15
N THR A 46 -9.39 11.15 -4.13
CA THR A 46 -8.76 11.37 -2.82
C THR A 46 -7.26 11.11 -2.81
N ILE A 47 -6.70 10.56 -3.90
CA ILE A 47 -5.29 10.22 -4.03
C ILE A 47 -4.70 11.11 -5.12
N GLN A 48 -4.08 12.20 -4.70
CA GLN A 48 -3.51 13.19 -5.62
C GLN A 48 -1.99 13.23 -5.47
N PHE A 49 -1.28 13.05 -6.58
CA PHE A 49 0.15 13.26 -6.62
C PHE A 49 0.48 14.70 -7.02
N VAL A 50 1.68 15.14 -6.66
CA VAL A 50 2.30 16.34 -7.23
C VAL A 50 2.43 16.20 -8.75
N ASP A 51 2.36 17.32 -9.45
CA ASP A 51 2.39 17.42 -10.91
C ASP A 51 3.68 16.87 -11.53
N TRP A 52 4.80 17.05 -10.86
CA TRP A 52 6.10 16.51 -11.28
C TRP A 52 6.30 15.00 -11.02
N CYS A 53 5.30 14.28 -10.48
CA CYS A 53 5.40 12.84 -10.18
C CYS A 53 4.29 12.00 -10.87
N PRO A 54 4.34 11.81 -12.20
CA PRO A 54 3.29 11.10 -12.94
C PRO A 54 3.27 9.57 -12.70
N THR A 55 4.40 8.98 -12.31
CA THR A 55 4.57 7.53 -12.15
C THR A 55 4.57 7.06 -10.70
N GLY A 56 4.19 7.92 -9.73
CA GLY A 56 4.53 7.93 -8.30
C GLY A 56 4.34 6.70 -7.40
N PHE A 57 4.18 5.49 -7.94
CA PHE A 57 4.18 4.22 -7.24
C PHE A 57 5.43 3.39 -7.54
N LYS A 58 6.18 3.03 -6.50
CA LYS A 58 7.19 1.97 -6.55
C LYS A 58 6.62 0.70 -5.91
N VAL A 59 6.82 -0.44 -6.55
CA VAL A 59 6.32 -1.74 -6.07
C VAL A 59 7.48 -2.64 -5.70
N GLY A 60 7.40 -3.28 -4.53
CA GLY A 60 8.26 -4.40 -4.13
C GLY A 60 7.40 -5.58 -3.72
N ILE A 61 7.82 -6.80 -4.04
CA ILE A 61 7.11 -8.04 -3.69
C ILE A 61 8.11 -9.02 -3.08
N ASN A 62 7.79 -9.51 -1.87
CA ASN A 62 8.47 -10.62 -1.23
C ASN A 62 7.50 -11.81 -1.13
N TYR A 63 7.82 -12.94 -1.75
CA TYR A 63 6.90 -14.09 -1.81
C TYR A 63 6.80 -14.91 -0.52
N GLN A 64 7.67 -14.66 0.47
CA GLN A 64 7.53 -15.30 1.79
C GLN A 64 6.29 -14.73 2.51
N PRO A 65 5.42 -15.53 3.13
CA PRO A 65 4.26 -15.01 3.84
C PRO A 65 4.67 -14.19 5.08
N PRO A 66 3.82 -13.25 5.55
CA PRO A 66 4.02 -12.57 6.83
C PRO A 66 4.10 -13.58 7.99
N THR A 67 5.08 -13.38 8.87
CA THR A 67 5.22 -14.16 10.09
C THR A 67 4.54 -13.45 11.25
N VAL A 68 4.03 -14.23 12.20
CA VAL A 68 3.45 -13.73 13.45
C VAL A 68 4.23 -14.30 14.62
N VAL A 69 4.27 -13.55 15.72
CA VAL A 69 4.88 -14.01 16.96
C VAL A 69 3.95 -15.06 17.60
N PRO A 70 4.45 -16.25 18.00
CA PRO A 70 3.63 -17.23 18.72
C PRO A 70 3.00 -16.61 19.98
N GLY A 71 1.68 -16.75 20.13
CA GLY A 71 0.93 -16.16 21.23
C GLY A 71 0.67 -14.65 21.13
N GLY A 72 1.08 -14.01 20.04
CA GLY A 72 0.78 -12.59 19.78
C GLY A 72 -0.63 -12.36 19.21
N ASP A 73 -1.02 -11.09 19.14
CA ASP A 73 -2.39 -10.67 18.81
C ASP A 73 -2.72 -10.69 17.31
N LEU A 74 -1.72 -10.97 16.46
CA LEU A 74 -1.89 -10.97 15.00
C LEU A 74 -2.21 -12.37 14.46
N ALA A 75 -3.30 -12.46 13.72
CA ALA A 75 -3.66 -13.67 12.99
C ALA A 75 -2.68 -13.95 11.84
N LYS A 76 -2.47 -15.25 11.54
CA LYS A 76 -1.72 -15.66 10.35
C LYS A 76 -2.48 -15.23 9.08
N VAL A 77 -1.76 -14.62 8.15
CA VAL A 77 -2.31 -14.16 6.87
C VAL A 77 -1.46 -14.68 5.70
N GLN A 78 -2.10 -14.91 4.56
CA GLN A 78 -1.41 -15.37 3.34
C GLN A 78 -0.66 -14.25 2.62
N ARG A 79 -1.09 -13.00 2.82
CA ARG A 79 -0.50 -11.81 2.18
C ARG A 79 -0.74 -10.54 2.97
N ALA A 80 0.14 -9.57 2.79
CA ALA A 80 0.02 -8.22 3.36
C ALA A 80 0.65 -7.18 2.42
N VAL A 81 0.32 -5.91 2.67
CA VAL A 81 0.96 -4.76 2.02
C VAL A 81 1.21 -3.68 3.07
N CYS A 82 2.39 -3.05 3.00
CA CYS A 82 2.71 -1.83 3.73
C CYS A 82 2.57 -0.62 2.80
#